data_AF-A0A1A9CV71-F1
#
_entry.id   AF-A0A1A9CV71-F1
#
_cell.length_a   1.000
_cell.length_b   1.000
_cell.length_c   1.000
_cell.angle_alpha   90.00
_cell.angle_beta   90.00
_cell.angle_gamma   90.00
#
_symmetry.space_group_name_H-M   'P 1'
#
loop_
_entity.id
_entity.type
_entity.pdbx_description
1 polymer ?
#
loop_
_entity_poly.entity_id
_entity_poly.type
_entity_poly.pdbx_seq_one_letter_code
_entity_poly.pdbx_strand_id
1 'polypeptide(L)'
;MKKARICLAVVCVLMAASCGQSDTPVDTSGLTDREREWVEFSYAHEQDEDVKRMWEQLRADDVKSYVREQRHRLCGDMRTLAKNLKEAAYEAGEAQEYTEKTAQLIC
;
A
#
# COMPACT_ATOMS: atom_id res chain seq x y z
N MET A 1 51.45 16.26 -13.96
CA MET A 1 51.08 17.13 -12.81
C MET A 1 49.78 16.62 -12.22
N LYS A 2 49.71 16.47 -10.88
CA LYS A 2 48.60 16.73 -9.93
C LYS A 2 47.15 16.52 -10.43
N LYS A 3 46.18 15.94 -9.71
CA LYS A 3 46.05 15.50 -8.31
C LYS A 3 44.62 14.92 -8.10
N ALA A 4 44.51 14.05 -7.09
CA ALA A 4 43.38 13.78 -6.17
C ALA A 4 42.06 13.20 -6.74
N ARG A 5 41.61 12.00 -6.34
CA ARG A 5 41.21 11.47 -5.02
C ARG A 5 39.88 12.04 -4.46
N ILE A 6 38.89 11.14 -4.42
CA ILE A 6 38.16 10.69 -3.20
C ILE A 6 36.85 11.42 -2.77
N CYS A 7 35.89 10.56 -2.42
CA CYS A 7 34.68 10.63 -1.59
C CYS A 7 33.38 11.19 -2.20
N LEU A 8 32.34 10.36 -2.42
CA LEU A 8 31.40 9.81 -1.41
C LEU A 8 30.70 10.91 -0.58
N ALA A 9 29.52 11.32 -1.06
CA ALA A 9 28.45 11.90 -0.26
C ALA A 9 27.13 11.52 -0.95
N VAL A 10 26.61 10.35 -0.59
CA VAL A 10 25.42 10.22 0.26
C VAL A 10 24.16 10.60 -0.51
N VAL A 11 23.51 9.52 -0.93
CA VAL A 11 22.10 9.36 -1.24
C VAL A 11 21.25 10.24 -0.31
N CYS A 12 20.84 11.41 -0.80
CA CYS A 12 19.67 12.13 -0.31
C CYS A 12 18.56 12.02 -1.38
N VAL A 13 18.33 10.80 -1.85
CA VAL A 13 17.21 10.48 -2.72
C VAL A 13 16.01 10.22 -1.82
N LEU A 14 15.06 11.16 -1.85
CA LEU A 14 13.66 10.96 -1.48
C LEU A 14 13.37 10.72 0.00
N MET A 15 13.62 11.74 0.83
CA MET A 15 12.70 12.04 1.93
C MET A 15 11.78 13.18 1.51
N ALA A 16 10.97 12.93 0.48
CA ALA A 16 9.70 13.62 0.35
C ALA A 16 8.73 12.88 1.28
N ALA A 17 8.75 13.26 2.56
CA ALA A 17 7.55 13.11 3.37
C ALA A 17 6.48 13.94 2.65
N SER A 18 5.63 13.26 1.89
CA SER A 18 4.55 13.85 1.11
C SER A 18 3.65 14.64 2.05
N CYS A 19 3.65 15.96 1.88
CA CYS A 19 2.57 16.80 2.35
C CYS A 19 1.27 16.24 1.78
N GLY A 20 0.35 15.89 2.67
CA GLY A 20 -0.86 15.15 2.39
C GLY A 20 -1.74 15.80 1.33
N GLN A 21 -1.72 15.21 0.15
CA GLN A 21 -2.86 15.12 -0.74
C GLN A 21 -2.79 13.69 -1.29
N SER A 22 -3.74 12.87 -0.88
CA SER A 22 -3.94 11.51 -1.36
C SER A 22 -4.12 11.59 -2.88
N ASP A 23 -3.11 11.21 -3.66
CA ASP A 23 -3.21 11.14 -5.13
C ASP A 23 -4.07 9.95 -5.61
N THR A 24 -4.56 9.10 -4.68
CA THR A 24 -5.57 8.09 -5.03
C THR A 24 -6.94 8.72 -5.26
N PRO A 25 -7.69 8.29 -6.30
CA PRO A 25 -9.06 8.71 -6.52
C PRO A 25 -10.06 8.15 -5.49
N VAL A 26 -9.61 7.25 -4.61
CA VAL A 26 -10.45 6.66 -3.55
C VAL A 26 -10.67 7.66 -2.42
N ASP A 27 -11.92 7.85 -2.00
CA ASP A 27 -12.25 8.71 -0.85
C ASP A 27 -11.79 8.06 0.46
N THR A 28 -10.59 8.45 0.90
CA THR A 28 -9.97 7.99 2.14
C THR A 28 -10.24 8.93 3.31
N SER A 29 -11.17 9.88 3.16
CA SER A 29 -11.53 10.75 4.26
C SER A 29 -12.12 9.92 5.42
N GLY A 30 -11.77 10.29 6.65
CA GLY A 30 -12.19 9.54 7.84
C GLY A 30 -11.40 8.26 8.15
N LEU A 31 -10.40 7.90 7.34
CA LEU A 31 -9.38 6.90 7.67
C LEU A 31 -8.21 7.51 8.45
N THR A 32 -7.58 6.70 9.30
CA THR A 32 -6.28 7.04 9.89
C THR A 32 -5.18 7.04 8.81
N ASP A 33 -4.04 7.66 9.09
CA ASP A 33 -2.95 7.76 8.11
C ASP A 33 -2.45 6.36 7.66
N ARG A 34 -2.38 5.39 8.58
CA ARG A 34 -1.97 4.02 8.24
C ARG A 34 -3.01 3.28 7.39
N GLU A 35 -4.29 3.44 7.72
CA GLU A 35 -5.39 2.84 6.93
C GLU A 35 -5.45 3.44 5.54
N ARG A 36 -5.22 4.76 5.42
CA ARG A 36 -5.12 5.45 4.14
C ARG A 36 -3.95 4.94 3.32
N GLU A 37 -2.75 4.84 3.91
CA GLU A 37 -1.56 4.31 3.23
C GLU A 37 -1.81 2.89 2.71
N TRP A 38 -2.46 2.03 3.51
CA TRP A 38 -2.83 0.69 3.06
C TRP A 38 -3.82 0.72 1.89
N VAL A 39 -4.88 1.55 1.96
CA VAL A 39 -5.85 1.70 0.87
C VAL A 39 -5.19 2.18 -0.42
N GLU A 40 -4.33 3.19 -0.33
CA GLU A 40 -3.57 3.72 -1.46
C GLU A 40 -2.69 2.64 -2.10
N PHE A 41 -1.95 1.90 -1.27
CA PHE A 41 -1.11 0.80 -1.72
C PHE A 41 -1.92 -0.33 -2.36
N SER A 42 -3.01 -0.77 -1.72
CA SER A 42 -3.89 -1.83 -2.21
C SER A 42 -4.56 -1.44 -3.53
N TYR A 43 -5.03 -0.19 -3.65
CA TYR A 43 -5.62 0.32 -4.89
C TYR A 43 -4.59 0.37 -6.03
N ALA A 44 -3.35 0.80 -5.75
CA ALA A 44 -2.30 0.82 -6.76
C ALA A 44 -1.95 -0.57 -7.31
N HIS A 45 -2.06 -1.62 -6.48
CA HIS A 45 -1.79 -3.01 -6.84
C HIS A 45 -3.03 -3.78 -7.33
N GLU A 46 -4.23 -3.19 -7.28
CA GLU A 46 -5.44 -3.85 -7.77
C GLU A 46 -5.35 -4.05 -9.29
N GLN A 47 -5.51 -5.30 -9.72
CA GLN A 47 -5.43 -5.71 -11.13
C GLN A 47 -6.82 -5.79 -11.78
N ASP A 48 -7.88 -5.86 -10.98
CA ASP A 48 -9.26 -5.85 -11.45
C ASP A 48 -9.76 -4.40 -11.62
N GLU A 49 -9.90 -3.99 -12.88
CA GLU A 49 -10.36 -2.65 -13.25
C GLU A 49 -11.82 -2.36 -12.84
N ASP A 50 -12.67 -3.38 -12.75
CA ASP A 50 -14.05 -3.19 -12.28
C ASP A 50 -14.07 -2.99 -10.76
N VAL A 51 -13.18 -3.67 -10.03
CA VAL A 51 -12.97 -3.42 -8.59
C VAL A 51 -12.42 -2.02 -8.34
N LYS A 52 -11.41 -1.58 -9.11
CA LYS A 52 -10.90 -0.20 -9.02
C LYS A 52 -11.99 0.84 -9.22
N ARG A 53 -12.77 0.70 -10.29
CA ARG A 53 -13.87 1.63 -10.59
C ARG A 53 -14.93 1.63 -9.50
N MET A 54 -15.19 0.49 -8.87
CA MET A 54 -16.09 0.41 -7.73
C MET A 54 -15.56 1.24 -6.56
N TRP A 55 -14.28 1.10 -6.20
CA TRP A 55 -13.66 1.84 -5.09
C TRP A 55 -13.71 3.35 -5.29
N GLU A 56 -13.48 3.82 -6.52
CA GLU A 56 -13.57 5.24 -6.89
C GLU A 56 -14.97 5.85 -6.66
N GLN A 57 -16.01 5.03 -6.62
CA GLN A 57 -17.40 5.46 -6.41
C GLN A 57 -17.85 5.36 -4.95
N LEU A 58 -17.04 4.73 -4.09
CA LEU A 58 -17.37 4.57 -2.67
C LEU A 58 -17.22 5.91 -1.93
N ARG A 59 -18.07 6.11 -0.93
CA ARG A 59 -17.93 7.20 0.03
C ARG A 59 -16.97 6.79 1.14
N ALA A 60 -16.38 7.78 1.80
CA ALA A 60 -15.58 7.65 3.02
C ALA A 60 -16.04 6.54 4.01
N ASP A 61 -17.32 6.56 4.39
CA ASP A 61 -17.88 5.60 5.36
C ASP A 61 -17.92 4.16 4.82
N ASP A 62 -18.12 4.00 3.51
CA ASP A 62 -18.14 2.71 2.84
C ASP A 62 -16.69 2.16 2.73
N VAL A 63 -15.71 3.01 2.38
CA VAL A 63 -14.27 2.66 2.40
C VAL A 63 -13.82 2.28 3.82
N LYS A 64 -14.22 3.04 4.83
CA LYS A 64 -13.92 2.73 6.23
C LYS A 64 -14.51 1.41 6.70
N SER A 65 -15.72 1.09 6.24
CA SER A 65 -16.37 -0.19 6.53
C SER A 65 -15.63 -1.35 5.86
N TYR A 66 -15.21 -1.16 4.60
CA TYR A 66 -14.39 -2.13 3.87
C TYR A 66 -13.05 -2.40 4.58
N VAL A 67 -12.31 -1.36 4.97
CA VAL A 67 -11.06 -1.48 5.74
C VAL A 67 -11.26 -2.30 7.01
N ARG A 68 -12.33 -2.06 7.76
CA ARG A 68 -12.65 -2.84 8.97
C ARG A 68 -12.90 -4.31 8.67
N GLU A 69 -13.61 -4.61 7.58
CA GLU A 69 -13.85 -5.98 7.14
C GLU A 69 -12.56 -6.67 6.73
N GLN A 70 -11.70 -6.00 5.96
CA GLN A 70 -10.41 -6.54 5.54
C GLN A 70 -9.48 -6.78 6.72
N ARG A 71 -9.44 -5.89 7.71
CA ARG A 71 -8.69 -6.12 8.96
C ARG A 71 -9.06 -7.46 9.59
N HIS A 72 -10.35 -7.79 9.66
CA HIS A 72 -10.78 -9.06 10.24
C HIS A 72 -10.29 -10.28 9.44
N ARG A 73 -10.28 -10.18 8.11
CA ARG A 73 -9.91 -11.28 7.21
C ARG A 73 -8.41 -11.47 7.09
N LEU A 74 -7.66 -10.37 6.99
CA LEU A 74 -6.24 -10.40 6.64
C LEU A 74 -5.35 -10.59 7.87
N CYS A 75 -5.74 -10.05 9.02
CA CYS A 75 -4.84 -9.93 10.17
C CYS A 75 -4.60 -11.22 10.97
N GLY A 76 -5.47 -12.22 10.78
CA GLY A 76 -5.36 -13.50 11.47
C GLY A 76 -4.52 -14.56 10.76
N ASP A 77 -4.31 -14.44 9.44
CA ASP A 77 -3.68 -15.51 8.65
C ASP A 77 -2.86 -14.98 7.46
N MET A 78 -1.73 -14.34 7.79
CA MET A 78 -0.79 -13.81 6.79
C MET A 78 -0.20 -14.88 5.87
N ARG A 79 -0.14 -16.13 6.33
CA ARG A 79 0.36 -17.24 5.51
C ARG A 79 -0.64 -17.57 4.41
N THR A 80 -1.92 -17.64 4.76
CA THR A 80 -2.99 -17.83 3.77
C THR A 80 -3.08 -16.63 2.83
N LEU A 81 -2.91 -15.40 3.33
CA LEU A 81 -2.81 -14.22 2.45
C LEU A 81 -1.68 -14.37 1.42
N ALA A 82 -0.46 -14.65 1.86
CA ALA A 82 0.68 -14.83 0.95
C ALA A 82 0.46 -15.96 -0.06
N LYS A 83 -0.17 -17.06 0.36
CA LYS A 83 -0.55 -18.17 -0.53
C LYS A 83 -1.56 -17.70 -1.59
N ASN A 84 -2.59 -16.97 -1.19
CA ASN A 84 -3.64 -16.48 -2.08
C ASN A 84 -3.08 -15.47 -3.09
N LEU A 85 -2.19 -14.57 -2.67
CA LEU A 85 -1.54 -13.62 -3.57
C LEU A 85 -0.72 -14.33 -4.65
N LYS A 86 0.04 -15.36 -4.26
CA LYS A 86 0.76 -16.22 -5.22
C LYS A 86 -0.19 -16.94 -6.19
N GLU A 87 -1.34 -17.42 -5.71
CA GLU A 87 -2.36 -18.06 -6.56
C GLU A 87 -3.04 -17.06 -7.49
N ALA A 88 -3.16 -15.80 -7.08
CA ALA A 88 -3.57 -14.67 -7.90
C ALA A 88 -2.46 -14.13 -8.82
N ALA A 89 -1.38 -14.89 -9.01
CA ALA A 89 -0.27 -14.59 -9.90
C ALA A 89 0.51 -13.29 -9.58
N TYR A 90 0.55 -12.87 -8.31
CA TYR A 90 1.52 -11.87 -7.87
C TYR A 90 2.94 -12.44 -7.93
N GLU A 91 3.90 -11.61 -8.34
CA GLU A 91 5.30 -11.99 -8.26
C GLU A 91 5.73 -12.18 -6.80
N ALA A 92 6.74 -13.01 -6.55
CA ALA A 92 7.12 -13.37 -5.18
C ALA A 92 7.51 -12.16 -4.32
N GLY A 93 8.16 -11.15 -4.92
CA GLY A 93 8.49 -9.89 -4.25
C GLY A 93 7.26 -9.04 -3.94
N GLU A 94 6.33 -8.93 -4.89
CA GLU A 94 5.08 -8.16 -4.73
C GLU A 94 4.18 -8.79 -3.67
N ALA A 95 4.05 -10.13 -3.66
CA ALA A 95 3.28 -10.85 -2.66
C ALA A 95 3.87 -10.68 -1.25
N GLN A 96 5.20 -10.69 -1.13
CA GLN A 96 5.89 -10.42 0.13
C GLN A 96 5.64 -8.99 0.60
N GLU A 97 5.85 -8.00 -0.27
CA GLU A 97 5.62 -6.58 0.04
C GLU A 97 4.17 -6.33 0.48
N TYR A 98 3.19 -6.86 -0.25
CA TYR A 98 1.78 -6.70 0.10
C TYR A 98 1.45 -7.30 1.47
N THR A 99 2.00 -8.48 1.76
CA THR A 99 1.80 -9.15 3.07
C THR A 99 2.41 -8.32 4.20
N GLU A 100 3.63 -7.80 4.02
CA GLU A 100 4.31 -6.96 5.00
C GLU A 100 3.58 -5.62 5.23
N LYS A 101 3.18 -4.93 4.16
CA LYS A 101 2.39 -3.70 4.22
C LYS A 101 1.06 -3.93 4.92
N THR A 102 0.38 -5.03 4.63
CA THR A 102 -0.88 -5.40 5.32
C THR A 102 -0.65 -5.58 6.81
N ALA A 103 0.36 -6.36 7.21
CA ALA A 103 0.66 -6.57 8.62
C ALA A 103 1.04 -5.27 9.36
N GLN A 104 1.74 -4.35 8.69
CA GLN A 104 2.19 -3.10 9.30
C GLN A 104 1.07 -2.05 9.43
N LEU A 105 0.22 -1.94 8.42
CA LEU A 105 -0.65 -0.78 8.25
C LEU A 105 -2.09 -1.02 8.69
N ILE A 106 -2.61 -2.25 8.56
CA ILE A 106 -4.01 -2.53 8.85
C ILE A 106 -4.26 -3.49 10.02
N CYS A 107 -3.27 -4.14 10.64
CA CYS A 107 -3.50 -5.25 11.59
C CYS A 107 -3.47 -5.01 13.12
#